data_AF-A0A948BB75-F1
#
_entry.id   AF-A0A948BB75-F1
#
_cell.length_a   1.000
_cell.length_b   1.000
_cell.length_c   1.000
_cell.angle_alpha   90.00
_cell.angle_beta   90.00
_cell.angle_gamma   90.00
#
_symmetry.space_group_name_H-M   'P 1'
#
loop_
_entity.id
_entity.type
_entity.pdbx_description
1 polymer ?
#
loop_
_entity_poly.entity_id
_entity_poly.type
_entity_poly.pdbx_seq_one_letter_code
_entity_poly.pdbx_strand_id
1 'polypeptide(L)'
;MKKLIFSLIICGVFFASHSASAQTINCDVKPFVPPSCFIVEHQKGGMLEFNPQNFSLYLSEKQKGGSITDSDLQKELSGKKLLNGNVLDYLLAHPDQIPEEWKKNCVLFMGTIYKDSGGHLGVRFLAGRTWGYVWLEGLFYKDFPVAIANGE
;
A
#
# COMPACT_ATOMS: atom_id res chain seq x y z
N MET A 1 -17.47 -64.55 17.11
CA MET A 1 -18.31 -63.34 17.00
C MET A 1 -17.64 -62.19 17.74
N LYS A 2 -17.82 -60.96 17.24
CA LYS A 2 -17.24 -59.66 17.66
C LYS A 2 -15.84 -59.34 17.10
N LYS A 3 -15.82 -58.72 15.91
CA LYS A 3 -14.74 -57.83 15.47
C LYS A 3 -14.96 -56.48 16.15
N LEU A 4 -13.98 -56.00 16.91
CA LEU A 4 -13.95 -54.66 17.48
C LEU A 4 -13.30 -53.74 16.44
N ILE A 5 -14.06 -52.82 15.87
CA ILE A 5 -13.53 -51.77 14.98
C ILE A 5 -13.13 -50.60 15.89
N PHE A 6 -11.83 -50.33 16.01
CA PHE A 6 -11.33 -49.07 16.56
C PHE A 6 -11.51 -47.99 15.49
N SER A 7 -12.52 -47.14 15.67
CA SER A 7 -12.70 -45.94 14.85
C SER A 7 -11.79 -44.84 15.43
N LEU A 8 -10.73 -44.51 14.69
CA LEU A 8 -9.85 -43.38 15.00
C LEU A 8 -10.59 -42.08 14.64
N ILE A 9 -11.06 -41.35 15.66
CA ILE A 9 -11.56 -39.97 15.48
C ILE A 9 -10.33 -39.09 15.29
N ILE A 10 -9.98 -38.79 14.05
CA ILE A 10 -9.07 -37.66 13.78
C ILE A 10 -9.91 -36.41 14.07
N CYS A 11 -9.56 -35.76 15.18
CA CYS A 11 -10.07 -34.45 15.56
C CYS A 11 -9.71 -33.47 14.43
N GLY A 12 -10.63 -33.32 13.48
CA GLY A 12 -10.55 -32.33 12.42
C GLY A 12 -10.68 -30.97 13.07
N VAL A 13 -9.55 -30.30 13.31
CA VAL A 13 -9.53 -28.86 13.47
C VAL A 13 -9.98 -28.29 12.12
N PHE A 14 -11.29 -28.08 11.98
CA PHE A 14 -11.84 -27.21 10.95
C PHE A 14 -11.29 -25.82 11.28
N PHE A 15 -10.16 -25.46 10.67
CA PHE A 15 -9.88 -24.05 10.42
C PHE A 15 -10.96 -23.61 9.45
N ALA A 16 -12.05 -23.05 9.98
CA ALA A 16 -12.91 -22.19 9.20
C ALA A 16 -12.01 -21.04 8.72
N SER A 17 -11.49 -21.16 7.49
CA SER A 17 -10.96 -20.03 6.77
C SER A 17 -12.10 -19.03 6.73
N HIS A 18 -12.03 -17.99 7.55
CA HIS A 18 -12.89 -16.85 7.38
C HIS A 18 -12.59 -16.37 5.96
N SER A 19 -13.53 -16.61 5.04
CA SER A 19 -13.55 -15.87 3.79
C SER A 19 -13.87 -14.44 4.21
N ALA A 20 -12.81 -13.67 4.48
CA ALA A 20 -12.92 -12.24 4.59
C ALA A 20 -13.52 -11.81 3.24
N SER A 21 -14.73 -11.27 3.26
CA SER A 21 -15.30 -10.62 2.09
C SER A 21 -14.26 -9.63 1.60
N ALA A 22 -13.68 -9.90 0.43
CA ALA A 22 -12.60 -9.08 -0.06
C ALA A 22 -13.15 -7.67 -0.27
N GLN A 23 -12.60 -6.70 0.46
CA GLN A 23 -13.09 -5.34 0.41
C GLN A 23 -12.57 -4.68 -0.85
N THR A 24 -13.47 -4.21 -1.70
CA THR A 24 -13.09 -3.57 -2.95
C THR A 24 -12.95 -2.06 -2.76
N ILE A 25 -11.81 -1.52 -3.20
CA ILE A 25 -11.51 -0.10 -3.19
C ILE A 25 -11.72 0.44 -4.61
N ASN A 26 -12.53 1.49 -4.77
CA ASN A 26 -12.61 2.20 -6.04
C ASN A 26 -11.43 3.17 -6.15
N CYS A 27 -10.43 2.82 -6.95
CA CYS A 27 -9.23 3.62 -7.14
C CYS A 27 -9.38 4.71 -8.21
N ASP A 28 -10.57 4.93 -8.77
CA ASP A 28 -10.83 5.95 -9.79
C ASP A 28 -11.50 7.21 -9.24
N VAL A 29 -12.00 7.15 -8.00
CA VAL A 29 -12.59 8.31 -7.33
C VAL A 29 -11.49 9.26 -6.88
N LYS A 30 -11.89 10.51 -6.63
CA LYS A 30 -10.99 11.52 -6.09
C LYS A 30 -10.58 11.14 -4.66
N PRO A 31 -9.28 10.93 -4.37
CA PRO A 31 -8.82 10.66 -3.02
C PRO A 31 -8.92 11.91 -2.13
N PHE A 32 -8.76 11.72 -0.82
CA PHE A 32 -8.65 12.82 0.14
C PHE A 32 -7.53 13.78 -0.27
N VAL A 33 -7.87 15.07 -0.26
CA VAL A 33 -6.94 16.15 -0.56
C VAL A 33 -6.63 16.88 0.75
N PRO A 34 -5.36 16.93 1.17
CA PRO A 34 -4.96 17.71 2.33
C PRO A 34 -5.37 19.19 2.21
N PRO A 35 -5.60 19.87 3.36
CA PRO A 35 -5.85 21.30 3.35
C PRO A 35 -4.76 22.06 2.57
N SER A 36 -5.17 23.07 1.81
CA SER A 36 -4.26 23.90 0.99
C SER A 36 -3.47 23.14 -0.09
N CYS A 37 -3.89 21.92 -0.44
CA CYS A 37 -3.35 21.16 -1.56
C CYS A 37 -4.40 20.96 -2.66
N PHE A 38 -3.94 20.55 -3.84
CA PHE A 38 -4.78 20.03 -4.92
C PHE A 38 -4.08 18.86 -5.61
N ILE A 39 -4.86 18.00 -6.26
CA ILE A 39 -4.33 16.86 -7.02
C ILE A 39 -3.86 17.37 -8.38
N VAL A 40 -2.61 17.05 -8.73
CA VAL A 40 -2.02 17.32 -10.05
C VAL A 40 -2.09 16.08 -10.92
N GLU A 41 -1.81 14.92 -10.34
CA GLU A 41 -1.83 13.64 -11.04
C GLU A 41 -2.51 12.58 -10.18
N HIS A 42 -3.31 11.74 -10.82
CA HIS A 42 -3.98 10.62 -10.18
C HIS A 42 -4.00 9.43 -11.13
N GLN A 43 -3.14 8.46 -10.88
CA GLN A 43 -3.12 7.19 -11.59
C GLN A 43 -4.33 6.37 -11.15
N LYS A 44 -5.33 6.30 -12.03
CA LYS A 44 -6.52 5.47 -11.85
C LYS A 44 -6.15 3.99 -11.79
N GLY A 45 -6.87 3.24 -10.94
CA GLY A 45 -6.57 1.84 -10.64
C GLY A 45 -7.75 0.89 -10.85
N GLY A 46 -8.92 1.41 -11.22
CA GLY A 46 -10.17 0.68 -11.32
C GLY A 46 -10.69 0.20 -9.96
N MET A 47 -11.46 -0.90 -9.99
CA MET A 47 -11.88 -1.59 -8.78
C MET A 47 -10.75 -2.51 -8.32
N LEU A 48 -10.20 -2.23 -7.14
CA LEU A 48 -9.09 -2.96 -6.55
C LEU A 48 -9.60 -3.83 -5.40
N GLU A 49 -9.46 -5.15 -5.52
CA GLU A 49 -9.70 -6.05 -4.40
C GLU A 49 -8.55 -5.91 -3.38
N PHE A 50 -8.86 -5.44 -2.17
CA PHE A 50 -7.85 -5.29 -1.14
C PHE A 50 -7.50 -6.66 -0.55
N ASN A 51 -6.33 -7.14 -0.93
CA ASN A 51 -5.63 -8.23 -0.28
C ASN A 51 -4.18 -7.79 -0.07
N PRO A 52 -3.68 -7.71 1.18
CA PRO A 52 -2.29 -7.35 1.45
C PRO A 52 -1.25 -8.12 0.63
N GLN A 53 -1.55 -9.37 0.26
CA GLN A 53 -0.66 -10.23 -0.54
C GLN A 53 -0.53 -9.77 -2.01
N ASN A 54 -1.47 -8.97 -2.50
CA ASN A 54 -1.45 -8.41 -3.85
C ASN A 54 -0.58 -7.15 -3.95
N PHE A 55 0.00 -6.69 -2.84
CA PHE A 55 0.80 -5.47 -2.78
C PHE A 55 2.22 -5.79 -2.32
N SER A 56 3.16 -4.96 -2.75
CA SER A 56 4.53 -5.01 -2.26
C SER A 56 5.09 -3.61 -2.04
N LEU A 57 6.14 -3.57 -1.21
CA LEU A 57 6.91 -2.36 -0.94
C LEU A 57 8.13 -2.36 -1.84
N TYR A 58 8.10 -1.52 -2.87
CA TYR A 58 9.26 -1.30 -3.72
C TYR A 58 10.30 -0.47 -2.99
N LEU A 59 11.52 -0.99 -2.91
CA LEU A 59 12.67 -0.30 -2.35
C LEU A 59 13.84 -0.41 -3.33
N SER A 60 14.35 0.74 -3.79
CA SER A 60 15.51 0.80 -4.67
C SER A 60 16.75 0.24 -3.98
N GLU A 61 17.65 -0.39 -4.74
CA GLU A 61 18.97 -0.77 -4.22
C GLU A 61 19.76 0.45 -3.71
N LYS A 62 19.59 1.62 -4.33
CA LYS A 62 20.22 2.88 -3.89
C LYS A 62 19.78 3.29 -2.49
N GLN A 63 18.53 2.98 -2.10
CA GLN A 63 18.00 3.31 -0.78
C GLN A 63 18.61 2.44 0.33
N LYS A 64 19.07 1.23 0.04
CA LYS A 64 19.60 0.30 1.07
C LYS A 64 20.88 0.80 1.73
N GLY A 65 21.73 1.49 0.97
CA GLY A 65 23.01 2.05 1.44
C GLY A 65 23.07 3.57 1.44
N GLY A 66 22.01 4.25 1.04
CA GLY A 66 22.03 5.71 0.85
C GLY A 66 20.65 6.28 0.56
N SER A 67 20.56 7.05 -0.51
CA SER A 67 19.31 7.68 -0.93
C SER A 67 19.18 7.69 -2.45
N ILE A 68 17.96 7.90 -2.93
CA ILE A 68 17.63 8.08 -4.34
C ILE A 68 16.90 9.41 -4.52
N THR A 69 17.14 10.10 -5.63
CA THR A 69 16.35 11.28 -6.01
C THR A 69 14.97 10.87 -6.50
N ASP A 70 14.02 11.78 -6.46
CA ASP A 70 12.68 11.58 -7.03
C ASP A 70 12.74 11.16 -8.51
N SER A 71 13.59 11.81 -9.32
CA SER A 71 13.67 11.58 -10.76
C SER A 71 14.19 10.18 -11.07
N ASP A 72 15.20 9.72 -10.33
CA ASP A 72 15.72 8.37 -10.50
C ASP A 72 14.73 7.32 -9.99
N LEU A 73 14.05 7.59 -8.87
CA LEU A 73 13.03 6.70 -8.35
C LEU A 73 11.86 6.56 -9.34
N GLN A 74 11.38 7.67 -9.93
CA GLN A 74 10.33 7.64 -10.96
C GLN A 74 10.73 6.82 -12.19
N LYS A 75 12.00 6.88 -12.63
CA LYS A 75 12.51 6.02 -13.72
C LYS A 75 12.45 4.55 -13.34
N GLU A 76 12.87 4.20 -12.13
CA GLU A 76 12.83 2.82 -11.62
C GLU A 76 11.40 2.29 -11.43
N LEU A 77 10.47 3.18 -11.12
CA LEU A 77 9.05 2.88 -10.98
C LEU A 77 8.29 2.82 -12.32
N SER A 78 8.92 3.25 -13.43
CA SER A 78 8.29 3.25 -14.74
C SER A 78 7.81 1.84 -15.13
N GLY A 79 6.54 1.75 -15.55
CA GLY A 79 5.88 0.49 -15.87
C GLY A 79 5.34 -0.29 -14.67
N LYS A 80 5.56 0.15 -13.43
CA LYS A 80 4.93 -0.44 -12.24
C LYS A 80 3.54 0.15 -12.01
N LYS A 81 2.64 -0.66 -11.44
CA LYS A 81 1.32 -0.21 -11.01
C LYS A 81 1.40 0.38 -9.60
N LEU A 82 1.49 1.70 -9.50
CA LEU A 82 1.61 2.41 -8.22
C LEU A 82 0.27 2.45 -7.49
N LEU A 83 0.28 2.23 -6.18
CA LEU A 83 -0.92 2.45 -5.37
C LEU A 83 -1.13 3.95 -5.18
N ASN A 84 -2.39 4.38 -5.26
CA ASN A 84 -2.78 5.79 -5.24
C ASN A 84 -3.41 6.19 -3.89
N GLY A 85 -3.80 7.46 -3.75
CA GLY A 85 -4.34 8.01 -2.50
C GLY A 85 -5.57 7.28 -1.96
N ASN A 86 -6.38 6.64 -2.80
CA ASN A 86 -7.58 5.92 -2.37
C ASN A 86 -7.23 4.69 -1.51
N VAL A 87 -6.12 4.01 -1.82
CA VAL A 87 -5.64 2.88 -1.01
C VAL A 87 -5.17 3.35 0.36
N LEU A 88 -4.47 4.50 0.41
CA LEU A 88 -4.09 5.11 1.67
C LEU A 88 -5.32 5.48 2.51
N ASP A 89 -6.32 6.13 1.90
CA ASP A 89 -7.53 6.54 2.61
C ASP A 89 -8.31 5.34 3.16
N TYR A 90 -8.38 4.26 2.40
CA TYR A 90 -8.93 2.98 2.87
C TYR A 90 -8.15 2.44 4.08
N LEU A 91 -6.82 2.36 4.00
CA LEU A 91 -5.99 1.85 5.10
C LEU A 91 -6.11 2.68 6.39
N LEU A 92 -6.28 4.00 6.26
CA LEU A 92 -6.50 4.89 7.40
C LEU A 92 -7.89 4.66 8.03
N ALA A 93 -8.90 4.32 7.24
CA ALA A 93 -10.23 3.95 7.72
C ALA A 93 -10.28 2.53 8.32
N HIS A 94 -9.38 1.65 7.90
CA HIS A 94 -9.29 0.24 8.32
C HIS A 94 -7.91 -0.09 8.88
N PRO A 95 -7.49 0.49 10.02
CA PRO A 95 -6.13 0.38 10.54
C PRO A 95 -5.73 -1.05 10.98
N ASP A 96 -6.69 -1.94 11.17
CA ASP A 96 -6.51 -3.38 11.40
C ASP A 96 -6.02 -4.12 10.15
N GLN A 97 -6.28 -3.57 8.96
CA GLN A 97 -5.87 -4.13 7.66
C GLN A 97 -4.45 -3.73 7.24
N ILE A 98 -3.82 -2.79 7.96
CA ILE A 98 -2.45 -2.34 7.68
C ILE A 98 -1.47 -3.47 8.00
N PRO A 99 -0.66 -3.96 7.04
CA PRO A 99 0.35 -4.98 7.30
C PRO A 99 1.36 -4.53 8.36
N GLU A 100 1.76 -5.45 9.26
CA GLU A 100 2.71 -5.12 10.33
C GLU A 100 4.06 -4.64 9.78
N GLU A 101 4.52 -5.18 8.64
CA GLU A 101 5.73 -4.70 7.98
C GLU A 101 5.64 -3.25 7.47
N TRP A 102 4.44 -2.77 7.11
CA TRP A 102 4.25 -1.40 6.59
C TRP A 102 4.35 -0.38 7.73
N LYS A 103 3.96 -0.76 8.95
CA LYS A 103 3.95 0.13 10.13
C LYS A 103 5.33 0.62 10.55
N LYS A 104 6.39 -0.06 10.11
CA LYS A 104 7.79 0.29 10.40
C LYS A 104 8.38 1.28 9.39
N ASN A 105 7.64 1.64 8.35
CA ASN A 105 8.08 2.48 7.25
C ASN A 105 7.17 3.70 7.06
N CYS A 106 7.65 4.67 6.28
CA CYS A 106 6.87 5.74 5.67
C CYS A 106 6.49 5.33 4.24
N VAL A 107 5.46 4.50 4.10
CA VAL A 107 5.07 3.89 2.81
C VAL A 107 4.45 4.93 1.89
N LEU A 108 5.09 5.21 0.75
CA LEU A 108 4.69 6.22 -0.23
C LEU A 108 3.59 5.71 -1.17
N PHE A 109 2.55 6.52 -1.40
CA PHE A 109 1.48 6.24 -2.37
C PHE A 109 1.65 7.14 -3.60
N MET A 110 2.66 6.82 -4.42
CA MET A 110 3.08 7.66 -5.55
C MET A 110 2.12 7.66 -6.75
N GLY A 111 1.04 6.87 -6.74
CA GLY A 111 -0.02 6.96 -7.74
C GLY A 111 -0.90 8.21 -7.62
N THR A 112 -0.64 9.11 -6.66
CA THR A 112 -1.30 10.43 -6.59
C THR A 112 -0.31 11.51 -6.20
N ILE A 113 -0.16 12.50 -7.07
CA ILE A 113 0.70 13.67 -6.87
C ILE A 113 -0.18 14.84 -6.47
N TYR A 114 0.18 15.49 -5.37
CA TYR A 114 -0.44 16.71 -4.89
C TYR A 114 0.50 17.88 -5.12
N LYS A 115 -0.09 19.08 -5.18
CA LYS A 115 0.63 20.35 -5.16
C LYS A 115 0.12 21.19 -4.01
N ASP A 116 1.03 21.69 -3.20
CA ASP A 116 0.70 22.58 -2.09
C ASP A 116 0.49 24.03 -2.56
N SER A 117 0.04 24.89 -1.65
CA SER A 117 -0.18 26.31 -1.94
C SER A 117 1.10 27.09 -2.26
N GLY A 118 2.28 26.56 -1.88
CA GLY A 118 3.59 27.11 -2.25
C GLY A 118 4.03 26.68 -3.65
N GLY A 119 3.33 25.72 -4.25
CA GLY A 119 3.59 25.22 -5.58
C GLY A 119 4.47 23.97 -5.63
N HIS A 120 4.86 23.41 -4.49
CA HIS A 120 5.71 22.22 -4.43
C HIS A 120 4.88 20.95 -4.64
N LEU A 121 5.44 20.02 -5.43
CA LEU A 121 4.84 18.71 -5.65
C LEU A 121 5.20 17.76 -4.53
N GLY A 122 4.28 16.86 -4.19
CA GLY A 122 4.50 15.88 -3.14
C GLY A 122 3.51 14.73 -3.17
N VAL A 123 3.79 13.72 -2.36
CA VAL A 123 2.98 12.51 -2.21
C VAL A 123 2.62 12.31 -0.75
N ARG A 124 1.49 11.64 -0.52
CA ARG A 124 1.13 11.21 0.82
C ARG A 124 1.75 9.85 1.13
N PHE A 125 2.06 9.63 2.40
CA PHE A 125 2.59 8.37 2.90
C PHE A 125 1.83 7.89 4.14
N LEU A 126 1.85 6.58 4.38
CA LEU A 126 1.38 5.94 5.62
C LEU A 126 2.57 5.78 6.58
N ALA A 127 2.40 6.16 7.84
CA ALA A 127 3.35 5.89 8.92
C ALA A 127 2.61 5.33 10.13
N GLY A 128 2.78 4.03 10.38
CA GLY A 128 2.01 3.32 11.40
C GLY A 128 0.51 3.33 11.10
N ARG A 129 -0.24 4.22 11.76
CA ARG A 129 -1.70 4.42 11.57
C ARG A 129 -2.07 5.87 11.22
N THR A 130 -1.07 6.70 10.96
CA THR A 130 -1.27 8.08 10.51
C THR A 130 -0.76 8.23 9.09
N TRP A 131 -1.02 9.38 8.49
CA TRP A 131 -0.43 9.76 7.21
C TRP A 131 0.43 11.01 7.36
N GLY A 132 1.31 11.21 6.40
CA GLY A 132 2.10 12.43 6.24
C GLY A 132 2.27 12.80 4.77
N TYR A 133 3.04 13.84 4.54
CA TYR A 133 3.31 14.40 3.23
C TYR A 133 4.80 14.59 3.03
N VAL A 134 5.30 14.28 1.84
CA VAL A 134 6.71 14.49 1.48
C VAL A 134 6.80 15.13 0.11
N TRP A 135 7.69 16.11 -0.02
CA TRP A 135 7.95 16.79 -1.29
C TRP A 135 8.76 15.89 -2.24
N LEU A 136 8.44 15.96 -3.52
CA LEU A 136 9.12 15.25 -4.60
C LEU A 136 10.43 15.93 -5.04
N GLU A 137 10.93 16.93 -4.31
CA GLU A 137 12.23 17.57 -4.59
C GLU A 137 13.33 17.06 -3.64
N GLY A 138 13.01 16.05 -2.83
CA GLY A 138 13.87 15.49 -1.79
C GLY A 138 14.64 14.24 -2.17
N LEU A 139 15.40 13.75 -1.19
CA LEU A 139 16.06 12.45 -1.23
C LEU A 139 15.23 11.42 -0.47
N PHE A 140 15.01 10.26 -1.07
CA PHE A 140 14.29 9.15 -0.45
C PHE A 140 15.28 8.13 0.11
N TYR A 141 15.12 7.78 1.39
CA TYR A 141 15.96 6.83 2.12
C TYR A 141 15.27 5.47 2.25
N LYS A 142 15.94 4.51 2.90
CA LYS A 142 15.42 3.14 3.12
C LYS A 142 14.03 3.07 3.76
N ASP A 143 13.64 4.05 4.57
CA ASP A 143 12.38 4.04 5.30
C ASP A 143 11.21 4.59 4.45
N PHE A 144 11.46 4.95 3.19
CA PHE A 144 10.46 5.44 2.22
C PHE A 144 10.25 4.47 1.04
N PRO A 145 9.79 3.24 1.29
CA PRO A 145 9.40 2.35 0.21
C PRO A 145 8.12 2.86 -0.48
N VAL A 146 7.94 2.47 -1.73
CA VAL A 146 6.77 2.84 -2.54
C VAL A 146 5.81 1.67 -2.61
N ALA A 147 4.53 1.91 -2.30
CA ALA A 147 3.50 0.89 -2.42
C ALA A 147 3.16 0.64 -3.89
N ILE A 148 3.30 -0.60 -4.32
CA ILE A 148 2.96 -1.04 -5.68
C ILE A 148 2.01 -2.23 -5.61
N ALA A 149 1.15 -2.36 -6.63
CA ALA A 149 0.46 -3.60 -6.89
C ALA A 149 1.43 -4.60 -7.53
N ASN A 150 1.37 -5.84 -7.08
CA ASN A 150 2.02 -6.96 -7.76
C ASN A 150 1.37 -7.10 -9.14
N GLY A 151 2.17 -7.32 -10.18
CA GLY A 151 1.63 -7.63 -11.50
C GLY A 151 0.85 -8.94 -11.43
N GLU A 152 -0.30 -8.98 -12.11
CA GLU A 152 -0.94 -10.24 -12.49
C GLU A 152 -0.04 -11.04 -13.45
#